data_AF-W7PSG6-F1
#
_entry.id   AF-W7PSG6-F1
#
_cell.length_a   1.000
_cell.length_b   1.000
_cell.length_c   1.000
_cell.angle_alpha   90.00
_cell.angle_beta   90.00
_cell.angle_gamma   90.00
#
_symmetry.space_group_name_H-M   'P 1'
#
loop_
_entity.id
_entity.type
_entity.pdbx_description
1 polymer ?
#
loop_
_entity_poly.entity_id
_entity_poly.type
_entity_poly.pdbx_seq_one_letter_code
_entity_poly.pdbx_strand_id
1 'polypeptide(L)'
;MHQCAEKEGRCIICEGPLPFEFTMAFQPIVDLATARVTTHEALVRGPAGESAYSILSQVTPDLLYRFDQACRIKQSNSPASWA
;
A
#
# COMPACT_ATOMS: atom_id res chain seq x y z
N MET A 1 -4.39 2.33 23.69
CA MET A 1 -5.35 3.15 22.92
C MET A 1 -4.52 4.20 22.18
N HIS A 2 -4.31 4.02 20.88
CA HIS A 2 -3.50 4.95 20.09
C HIS A 2 -4.40 6.16 19.74
N GLN A 3 -4.22 7.26 20.47
CA GLN A 3 -4.90 8.52 20.18
C GLN A 3 -4.25 9.15 18.95
N CYS A 4 -4.81 8.88 17.76
CA CYS A 4 -4.61 9.78 16.63
C CYS A 4 -5.21 11.12 17.02
N ALA A 5 -4.46 12.21 16.81
CA ALA A 5 -4.91 13.57 17.09
C ALA A 5 -6.13 13.91 16.21
N GLU A 6 -7.33 13.66 16.72
CA GLU A 6 -8.59 14.08 16.12
C GLU A 6 -8.71 15.60 16.28
N LYS A 7 -8.91 16.30 15.16
CA LYS A 7 -9.40 17.68 15.15
C LYS A 7 -10.71 17.68 14.37
N GLU A 8 -11.82 17.98 15.04
CA GLU A 8 -13.17 18.04 14.43
C GLU A 8 -13.63 16.72 13.79
N GLY A 9 -13.32 15.58 14.41
CA GLY A 9 -13.68 14.24 13.91
C GLY A 9 -12.90 13.81 12.66
N ARG A 10 -11.84 14.54 12.34
CA ARG A 10 -10.97 14.33 11.19
C ARG A 10 -9.52 14.20 11.65
N CYS A 11 -8.84 13.18 11.16
CA CYS A 11 -7.42 13.02 11.46
C CYS A 11 -6.62 13.77 10.39
N ILE A 12 -6.13 14.95 10.72
CA ILE A 12 -5.34 15.81 9.79
C ILE A 12 -4.14 15.07 9.18
N ILE A 13 -3.60 14.11 9.92
CA ILE A 13 -2.47 13.27 9.50
C ILE A 13 -2.95 12.10 8.65
N CYS A 14 -4.15 11.56 8.87
CA CYS A 14 -4.67 10.36 8.23
C CYS A 14 -5.56 10.64 7.01
N GLU A 15 -6.04 11.88 6.86
CA GLU A 15 -7.15 12.23 5.97
C GLU A 15 -6.68 13.22 4.89
N GLY A 16 -6.77 12.81 3.63
CA GLY A 16 -6.38 13.61 2.47
C GLY A 16 -5.85 12.73 1.33
N PRO A 17 -6.06 13.13 0.05
CA PRO A 17 -5.57 12.37 -1.09
C PRO A 17 -4.03 12.42 -1.15
N LEU A 18 -3.42 11.33 -1.59
CA LEU A 18 -2.00 11.34 -1.97
C LEU A 18 -1.85 12.17 -3.25
N PRO A 19 -0.75 12.93 -3.41
CA PRO A 19 -0.53 13.75 -4.60
C PRO A 19 -0.15 12.91 -5.85
N PHE A 20 -0.05 11.59 -5.71
CA PHE A 20 0.31 10.66 -6.77
C PHE A 20 -0.58 9.41 -6.70
N GLU A 21 -0.78 8.79 -7.86
CA GLU A 21 -1.45 7.51 -7.99
C GLU A 21 -0.43 6.36 -7.94
N PHE A 22 -0.81 5.24 -7.34
CA PHE A 22 -0.02 4.01 -7.33
C PHE A 22 -0.94 2.79 -7.38
N THR A 23 -0.41 1.65 -7.77
CA THR A 23 -1.10 0.36 -7.80
C THR A 23 -0.32 -0.68 -6.99
N MET A 24 -0.89 -1.88 -6.86
CA MET A 24 -0.28 -3.00 -6.15
C MET A 24 0.04 -4.15 -7.10
N ALA A 25 1.23 -4.71 -6.93
CA ALA A 25 1.61 -6.03 -7.39
C ALA A 25 1.67 -7.01 -6.18
N PHE A 26 1.80 -8.31 -6.41
CA PHE A 26 1.49 -9.43 -5.52
C PHE A 26 2.41 -10.60 -5.89
N GLN A 27 3.58 -10.69 -5.26
CA GLN A 27 4.47 -11.80 -5.52
C GLN A 27 4.04 -13.02 -4.70
N PRO A 28 3.79 -14.19 -5.32
CA PRO A 28 3.39 -15.39 -4.60
C PRO A 28 4.58 -15.93 -3.78
N ILE A 29 4.32 -16.22 -2.51
CA ILE A 29 5.25 -16.94 -1.64
C ILE A 29 4.82 -18.41 -1.63
N VAL A 30 5.72 -19.27 -2.10
CA VAL A 30 5.47 -20.71 -2.26
C VAL A 30 6.08 -21.51 -1.12
N ASP A 31 5.31 -22.46 -0.60
CA ASP A 31 5.83 -23.53 0.23
C ASP A 31 6.35 -24.65 -0.68
N LEU A 32 7.66 -24.87 -0.64
CA LEU A 32 8.33 -25.88 -1.47
C LEU A 32 8.01 -27.31 -1.06
N ALA A 33 7.65 -27.56 0.20
CA ALA A 33 7.31 -28.90 0.68
C ALA A 33 5.95 -29.36 0.13
N THR A 34 5.01 -28.42 -0.02
CA THR A 34 3.65 -28.70 -0.50
C THR A 34 3.42 -28.27 -1.95
N ALA A 35 4.39 -27.60 -2.58
CA ALA A 35 4.33 -27.02 -3.93
C ALA A 35 3.08 -26.14 -4.13
N ARG A 36 2.73 -25.34 -3.10
CA ARG A 36 1.54 -24.49 -3.09
C ARG A 36 1.89 -23.05 -2.74
N VAL A 37 1.11 -22.12 -3.28
CA VAL A 37 1.16 -20.72 -2.87
C VAL A 37 0.48 -20.58 -1.51
N THR A 38 1.21 -20.10 -0.51
CA THR A 38 0.68 -19.91 0.85
C THR A 38 0.16 -18.50 1.08
N THR A 39 0.85 -17.51 0.53
CA THR A 39 0.51 -16.09 0.70
C THR A 39 1.06 -15.27 -0.46
N HIS A 40 0.70 -13.99 -0.52
CA HIS A 40 1.21 -13.04 -1.50
C HIS A 40 1.77 -11.81 -0.82
N GLU A 41 2.95 -11.37 -1.26
CA GLU A 41 3.54 -10.11 -0.82
C GLU A 41 3.04 -8.97 -1.70
N ALA A 42 2.38 -7.97 -1.09
CA ALA A 42 1.93 -6.78 -1.79
C ALA A 42 3.08 -5.78 -1.99
N LEU A 43 3.37 -5.46 -3.24
CA LEU A 43 4.43 -4.56 -3.65
C LEU A 43 3.85 -3.34 -4.35
N VAL A 44 4.22 -2.15 -3.87
CA VAL A 44 3.80 -0.89 -4.51
C VAL A 44 4.40 -0.76 -5.91
N ARG A 45 3.60 -0.28 -6.87
CA ARG A 45 3.98 -0.02 -8.26
C ARG A 45 3.36 1.28 -8.75
N GLY A 46 3.94 1.91 -9.76
CA GLY A 46 3.26 3.00 -10.48
C GLY A 46 2.11 2.47 -11.35
N PRO A 47 1.12 3.30 -11.71
CA PRO A 47 -0.03 2.90 -12.53
C PRO A 47 0.38 2.38 -13.91
N ALA A 48 1.54 2.79 -14.42
CA ALA A 48 2.12 2.31 -15.68
C ALA A 48 3.11 1.12 -15.51
N GLY A 49 3.14 0.47 -14.34
CA GLY A 49 4.06 -0.64 -14.05
C GLY A 49 5.45 -0.21 -13.56
N GLU A 50 5.61 1.04 -13.14
CA GLU A 50 6.87 1.58 -12.64
C GLU A 50 7.31 0.89 -11.34
N SER A 51 8.62 0.91 -11.09
CA SER A 51 9.21 0.30 -9.90
C SER A 51 8.69 0.91 -8.59
N ALA A 52 8.74 0.14 -7.50
CA ALA A 52 8.41 0.64 -6.17
C ALA A 52 9.22 1.89 -5.80
N TYR A 53 10.51 1.94 -6.19
CA TYR A 53 11.39 3.06 -5.91
C TYR A 53 10.86 4.38 -6.46
N SER A 54 10.27 4.38 -7.66
CA SER A 54 9.70 5.58 -8.28
C SER A 54 8.54 6.19 -7.47
N ILE A 55 7.82 5.36 -6.71
CA ILE A 55 6.73 5.80 -5.83
C ILE A 55 7.29 6.17 -4.45
N LEU A 56 8.15 5.33 -3.89
CA LEU A 56 8.74 5.56 -2.57
C LEU A 56 9.60 6.83 -2.51
N SER A 57 10.22 7.23 -3.63
CA SER A 57 10.98 8.49 -3.72
C SER A 57 10.11 9.74 -3.64
N GLN A 58 8.81 9.63 -3.91
CA GLN A 58 7.84 10.73 -3.80
C GLN A 58 7.24 10.84 -2.39
N VAL A 59 7.51 9.86 -1.50
CA VAL A 59 7.01 9.85 -0.12
C VAL A 59 7.87 10.75 0.75
N THR A 60 7.30 11.84 1.23
CA THR A 60 7.91 12.71 2.25
C THR A 60 7.52 12.26 3.66
N PRO A 61 8.25 12.68 4.72
CA PRO A 61 7.90 12.34 6.10
C PRO A 61 6.45 12.69 6.49
N ASP A 62 5.93 13.81 5.96
CA ASP A 62 4.54 14.23 6.18
C ASP A 62 3.50 13.34 5.49
N LEU A 63 3.90 12.67 4.40
CA LEU A 63 3.05 11.78 3.61
C LEU A 63 3.18 10.31 4.03
N LEU A 64 4.22 9.95 4.79
CA LEU A 64 4.53 8.57 5.16
C LEU A 64 3.35 7.84 5.83
N TYR A 65 2.69 8.51 6.78
CA TYR A 65 1.55 7.92 7.47
C TYR A 65 0.35 7.69 6.54
N ARG A 66 0.05 8.67 5.68
CA ARG A 66 -1.05 8.58 4.70
C ARG A 66 -0.79 7.48 3.68
N PHE A 67 0.47 7.38 3.25
CA PHE A 67 0.92 6.37 2.31
C PHE A 67 0.78 4.95 2.89
N ASP A 68 1.18 4.72 4.16
CA ASP A 68 0.98 3.43 4.82
C ASP A 68 -0.51 3.05 4.90
N GLN A 69 -1.38 3.99 5.30
CA GLN A 69 -2.83 3.76 5.35
C GLN A 69 -3.41 3.43 3.98
N ALA A 70 -3.03 4.20 2.94
CA ALA A 70 -3.47 3.95 1.57
C ALA A 70 -3.00 2.59 1.06
N CYS A 71 -1.78 2.17 1.40
CA CYS A 71 -1.26 0.85 1.02
C CYS A 71 -2.11 -0.28 1.60
N ARG A 72 -2.46 -0.20 2.89
CA ARG A 72 -3.28 -1.22 3.57
C ARG A 72 -4.67 -1.35 2.97
N ILE A 73 -5.32 -0.23 2.67
CA ILE A 73 -6.67 -0.22 2.09
C ILE A 73 -6.64 -0.73 0.64
N LYS A 74 -5.68 -0.25 -0.16
CA LYS A 74 -5.60 -0.59 -1.58
C LYS A 74 -5.25 -2.07 -1.79
N GLN A 75 -4.43 -2.66 -0.93
CA GLN A 75 -4.16 -4.11 -0.97
C GLN A 75 -5.43 -4.95 -0.86
N SER A 76 -6.36 -4.58 0.03
CA SER A 76 -7.62 -5.33 0.22
C SER A 76 -8.60 -5.18 -0.94
N ASN A 77 -8.55 -4.07 -1.67
CA ASN A 77 -9.49 -3.77 -2.76
C ASN A 77 -8.94 -4.12 -4.16
N SER A 78 -7.63 -4.37 -4.30
CA SER A 78 -7.05 -4.82 -5.56
C SER A 78 -7.40 -6.29 -5.80
N PRO A 79 -8.09 -6.64 -6.91
CA PRO A 79 -8.29 -8.04 -7.24
C PRO A 79 -6.92 -8.67 -7.46
N ALA A 80 -6.61 -9.71 -6.69
CA ALA A 80 -5.40 -10.53 -6.83
C ALA A 80 -5.34 -11.30 -8.17
N SER A 81 -6.12 -10.88 -9.18
CA SER A 81 -6.53 -11.67 -10.34
C SER A 81 -5.62 -11.50 -11.56
N TRP A 82 -4.36 -11.12 -11.39
CA TRP A 82 -3.37 -11.24 -12.47
C TRP A 82 -2.44 -12.44 -12.27
N ALA A 83 -2.90 -13.44 -11.51
CA ALA A 83 -2.36 -14.79 -11.58
C ALA A 83 -2.48 -15.39 -12.99
#